data_AF-A0AAD7V8L5-F1
#
_entry.id   AF-A0AAD7V8L5-F1
#
_cell.length_a   1.000
_cell.length_b   1.000
_cell.length_c   1.000
_cell.angle_alpha   90.00
_cell.angle_beta   90.00
_cell.angle_gamma   90.00
#
_symmetry.space_group_name_H-M   'P 1'
#
loop_
_entity.id
_entity.type
_entity.pdbx_description
1 polymer ?
#
loop_
_entity_poly.entity_id
_entity_poly.type
_entity_poly.pdbx_seq_one_letter_code
_entity_poly.pdbx_strand_id
1 'polypeptide(L)'
;MLQRCVEDGGRKTVSNKQQLNTHRQSFCADPSCWAGITHQHRVLTRNCLRRQHHLTSRRSYKSRRRRQHHVHWRIEQQQQQQQHNKRCWTPPINADTLKELSYERILLNFQLRHDLVFDRHLRFRPNFDGTSGKIKQRNTERYWVHLDHVFGDEPCKVLPVLLHHLIACLNLLHQDRRVYNSGWPMHITMDTVHSMLNPERIVRQIECGQLDLKPKIDFVVNILQPMCPNEHWPRLQLIALYFSKRLYARGFRQCFAIIEAIQLSCVNQFLKQHRAHLIRTCARYERRHFKGNREIIVKWLTASRTDPDASFLQVYHTALVRLVAMDCKPFPATLQYDQYRLMHQFRAEFLTILILAILCIPYHYLCGSRWDKTDLENLKTRLEGELQAFRRQQQQQDSMASCKELPDYGQLATEVCEAAYRTHIKQGVVPGCDFVERHARTWSGWLRRHISATSEIYRMVHQRVMEVLRYVSQGQNVLRADTLKTLVGLERELMTLGLRIRAVADLNLATFGPLYIQIWKDLNAFPLV
;
A
#
# COMPACT_ATOMS: atom_id res chain seq x y z
N MET A 1 -10.68 -31.52 -15.07
CA MET A 1 -11.69 -32.59 -15.19
C MET A 1 -13.00 -31.94 -15.59
N LEU A 2 -13.45 -32.25 -16.81
CA LEU A 2 -14.78 -31.95 -17.33
C LEU A 2 -15.79 -32.93 -16.70
N GLN A 3 -16.99 -32.47 -16.34
CA GLN A 3 -18.24 -33.14 -16.70
C GLN A 3 -19.48 -32.30 -16.38
N ARG A 4 -20.38 -32.27 -17.37
CA ARG A 4 -21.76 -31.76 -17.33
C ARG A 4 -22.66 -32.74 -16.56
N CYS A 5 -23.71 -32.22 -15.94
CA CYS A 5 -25.03 -32.87 -15.85
C CYS A 5 -26.13 -31.83 -16.03
N VAL A 6 -27.17 -32.23 -16.77
CA VAL A 6 -28.34 -31.51 -17.25
C VAL A 6 -29.57 -32.35 -16.85
N GLU A 7 -30.70 -31.68 -16.63
CA GLU A 7 -32.11 -32.18 -16.53
C GLU A 7 -32.46 -33.06 -15.30
N ASP A 8 -33.63 -33.02 -14.68
CA ASP A 8 -35.05 -32.78 -15.06
C ASP A 8 -35.76 -32.02 -13.90
N GLY A 9 -36.92 -31.36 -13.97
CA GLY A 9 -38.11 -31.52 -14.81
C GLY A 9 -39.34 -31.78 -13.93
N GLY A 10 -40.40 -30.92 -13.96
CA GLY A 10 -41.75 -31.38 -13.55
C GLY A 10 -42.81 -30.38 -13.03
N ARG A 11 -43.87 -30.23 -13.87
CA ARG A 11 -45.33 -29.95 -13.61
C ARG A 11 -45.77 -28.48 -13.38
N LYS A 12 -46.50 -27.79 -14.28
CA LYS A 12 -47.79 -27.97 -15.03
C LYS A 12 -49.08 -27.72 -14.22
N THR A 13 -49.92 -26.75 -14.67
CA THR A 13 -51.38 -26.82 -15.02
C THR A 13 -51.93 -25.39 -15.31
N VAL A 14 -52.33 -25.00 -16.55
CA VAL A 14 -53.62 -25.15 -17.30
C VAL A 14 -54.75 -24.23 -16.75
N SER A 15 -55.37 -23.27 -17.50
CA SER A 15 -56.49 -23.41 -18.47
C SER A 15 -56.93 -22.01 -19.03
N ASN A 16 -56.98 -21.75 -20.35
CA ASN A 16 -58.16 -21.60 -21.29
C ASN A 16 -59.24 -20.53 -20.93
N LYS A 17 -59.95 -19.77 -21.81
CA LYS A 17 -60.34 -19.77 -23.26
C LYS A 17 -60.96 -18.36 -23.58
N GLN A 18 -60.68 -17.67 -24.70
CA GLN A 18 -61.47 -17.55 -25.96
C GLN A 18 -62.87 -16.86 -25.90
N GLN A 19 -63.07 -15.73 -26.62
CA GLN A 19 -63.99 -15.52 -27.78
C GLN A 19 -64.33 -14.04 -28.07
N LEU A 20 -64.64 -13.75 -29.34
CA LEU A 20 -64.81 -12.44 -29.97
C LEU A 20 -66.11 -12.41 -30.82
N ASN A 21 -66.73 -11.22 -30.89
CA ASN A 21 -67.67 -10.68 -31.89
C ASN A 21 -69.17 -11.06 -31.90
N THR A 22 -70.01 -10.01 -31.99
CA THR A 22 -71.00 -9.78 -33.06
C THR A 22 -71.56 -8.35 -33.03
N HIS A 23 -71.98 -7.86 -34.21
CA HIS A 23 -72.39 -6.50 -34.59
C HIS A 23 -73.92 -6.34 -34.71
N ARG A 24 -74.39 -5.07 -34.73
CA ARG A 24 -75.63 -4.43 -35.31
C ARG A 24 -76.40 -3.63 -34.23
N GLN A 25 -77.06 -2.48 -34.44
CA GLN A 25 -77.34 -1.61 -35.59
C GLN A 25 -77.95 -0.28 -35.06
N SER A 26 -77.51 0.86 -35.63
CA SER A 26 -78.29 2.06 -36.02
C SER A 26 -79.49 2.58 -35.21
N PHE A 27 -79.51 3.88 -34.89
CA PHE A 27 -80.67 4.78 -35.12
C PHE A 27 -80.24 6.26 -35.14
N CYS A 28 -80.58 6.95 -36.23
CA CYS A 28 -80.60 8.40 -36.34
C CYS A 28 -81.92 8.92 -35.74
N ALA A 29 -81.87 9.99 -34.96
CA ALA A 29 -83.00 10.90 -34.79
C ALA A 29 -82.48 12.30 -34.42
N ASP A 30 -82.85 13.24 -35.28
CA ASP A 30 -82.67 14.68 -35.23
C ASP A 30 -83.79 15.31 -34.33
N PRO A 31 -83.99 16.63 -34.24
CA PRO A 31 -83.48 17.49 -33.18
C PRO A 31 -84.61 18.25 -32.44
N SER A 32 -84.71 18.14 -31.11
CA SER A 32 -85.36 19.17 -30.28
C SER A 32 -85.34 18.78 -28.81
N CYS A 33 -84.21 19.01 -28.14
CA CYS A 33 -84.16 19.25 -26.70
C CYS A 33 -82.79 19.87 -26.37
N TRP A 34 -82.54 21.03 -26.96
CA TRP A 34 -81.49 21.94 -26.52
C TRP A 34 -82.02 22.74 -25.33
N ALA A 35 -81.71 22.29 -24.12
CA ALA A 35 -81.42 23.15 -22.95
C ALA A 35 -81.32 22.30 -21.69
N GLY A 36 -80.10 21.96 -21.29
CA GLY A 36 -79.84 21.43 -19.95
C GLY A 36 -78.66 20.47 -19.92
N ILE A 37 -77.59 20.87 -19.22
CA ILE A 37 -76.42 20.06 -18.82
C ILE A 37 -75.25 20.07 -19.83
N THR A 38 -74.80 21.29 -20.10
CA THR A 38 -73.38 21.62 -20.24
C THR A 38 -72.61 21.27 -18.95
N HIS A 39 -71.63 20.36 -19.01
CA HIS A 39 -70.24 20.57 -18.55
C HIS A 39 -69.38 19.28 -18.54
N GLN A 40 -69.98 18.08 -18.52
CA GLN A 40 -69.20 16.84 -18.30
C GLN A 40 -68.72 16.11 -19.57
N HIS A 41 -69.32 16.32 -20.74
CA HIS A 41 -68.94 15.58 -21.96
C HIS A 41 -67.78 16.19 -22.80
N ARG A 42 -67.41 17.47 -22.58
CA ARG A 42 -66.24 18.10 -23.26
C ARG A 42 -64.88 17.71 -22.68
N VAL A 43 -64.84 17.11 -21.49
CA VAL A 43 -63.58 16.73 -20.83
C VAL A 43 -63.10 15.33 -21.26
N LEU A 44 -63.99 14.42 -21.65
CA LEU A 44 -63.62 13.03 -21.94
C LEU A 44 -63.05 12.82 -23.35
N THR A 45 -63.51 13.54 -24.37
CA THR A 45 -63.00 13.41 -25.76
C THR A 45 -61.66 14.12 -26.00
N ARG A 46 -61.40 15.26 -25.35
CA ARG A 46 -60.07 15.92 -25.40
C ARG A 46 -58.98 15.09 -24.70
N ASN A 47 -59.34 14.34 -23.66
CA ASN A 47 -58.39 13.49 -22.93
C ASN A 47 -58.01 12.20 -23.69
N CYS A 48 -58.90 11.63 -24.51
CA CYS A 48 -58.56 10.46 -25.34
C CYS A 48 -57.62 10.81 -26.52
N LEU A 49 -57.84 11.93 -27.22
CA LEU A 49 -56.97 12.36 -28.33
C LEU A 49 -55.59 12.87 -27.84
N ARG A 50 -55.52 13.56 -26.70
CA ARG A 50 -54.22 13.89 -26.06
C ARG A 50 -53.48 12.64 -25.56
N ARG A 51 -54.18 11.62 -25.04
CA ARG A 51 -53.55 10.36 -24.60
C ARG A 51 -52.96 9.57 -25.77
N GLN A 52 -53.62 9.51 -26.93
CA GLN A 52 -53.07 8.82 -28.11
C GLN A 52 -51.83 9.52 -28.70
N HIS A 53 -51.82 10.86 -28.83
CA HIS A 53 -50.63 11.60 -29.27
C HIS A 53 -49.47 11.56 -28.26
N HIS A 54 -49.76 11.57 -26.94
CA HIS A 54 -48.72 11.37 -25.93
C HIS A 54 -48.17 9.94 -25.90
N LEU A 55 -48.97 8.92 -26.23
CA LEU A 55 -48.53 7.52 -26.27
C LEU A 55 -47.68 7.22 -27.53
N THR A 56 -48.02 7.77 -28.69
CA THR A 56 -47.21 7.64 -29.92
C THR A 56 -45.92 8.46 -29.85
N SER A 57 -45.97 9.69 -29.31
CA SER A 57 -44.78 10.49 -29.02
C SER A 57 -43.89 9.84 -27.95
N ARG A 58 -44.44 9.31 -26.84
CA ARG A 58 -43.66 8.56 -25.84
C ARG A 58 -43.11 7.24 -26.37
N ARG A 59 -43.80 6.53 -27.28
CA ARG A 59 -43.25 5.32 -27.93
C ARG A 59 -42.11 5.66 -28.89
N SER A 60 -42.22 6.74 -29.67
CA SER A 60 -41.16 7.25 -30.54
C SER A 60 -39.94 7.77 -29.76
N TYR A 61 -40.16 8.54 -28.69
CA TYR A 61 -39.10 9.01 -27.77
C TYR A 61 -38.45 7.87 -26.99
N LYS A 62 -39.22 6.89 -26.48
CA LYS A 62 -38.67 5.70 -25.81
C LYS A 62 -37.92 4.78 -26.78
N SER A 63 -38.35 4.69 -28.05
CA SER A 63 -37.65 3.99 -29.13
C SER A 63 -36.32 4.67 -29.48
N ARG A 64 -36.30 5.99 -29.68
CA ARG A 64 -35.08 6.78 -29.92
C ARG A 64 -34.12 6.73 -28.73
N ARG A 65 -34.62 6.84 -27.50
CA ARG A 65 -33.81 6.76 -26.27
C ARG A 65 -33.29 5.35 -25.99
N ARG A 66 -34.06 4.29 -26.32
CA ARG A 66 -33.57 2.90 -26.30
C ARG A 66 -32.52 2.66 -27.37
N ARG A 67 -32.68 3.17 -28.61
CA ARG A 67 -31.65 3.09 -29.65
C ARG A 67 -30.38 3.88 -29.28
N GLN A 68 -30.51 5.08 -28.72
CA GLN A 68 -29.38 5.87 -28.21
C GLN A 68 -28.70 5.21 -27.01
N HIS A 69 -29.43 4.67 -26.04
CA HIS A 69 -28.85 3.88 -24.94
C HIS A 69 -28.18 2.60 -25.45
N HIS A 70 -28.75 1.91 -26.45
CA HIS A 70 -28.19 0.67 -26.99
C HIS A 70 -26.94 0.92 -27.83
N VAL A 71 -26.86 2.07 -28.51
CA VAL A 71 -25.66 2.56 -29.22
C VAL A 71 -24.61 3.04 -28.21
N HIS A 72 -24.99 3.80 -27.19
CA HIS A 72 -24.07 4.26 -26.14
C HIS A 72 -23.51 3.10 -25.31
N TRP A 73 -24.34 2.14 -24.90
CA TRP A 73 -23.93 0.91 -24.25
C TRP A 73 -23.03 0.05 -25.14
N ARG A 74 -23.28 -0.02 -26.46
CA ARG A 74 -22.36 -0.68 -27.41
C ARG A 74 -21.02 0.02 -27.53
N ILE A 75 -21.01 1.36 -27.54
CA ILE A 75 -19.79 2.16 -27.57
C ILE A 75 -19.03 1.99 -26.26
N GLU A 76 -19.70 1.99 -25.12
CA GLU A 76 -19.11 1.72 -23.80
C GLU A 76 -18.59 0.28 -23.70
N GLN A 77 -19.32 -0.71 -24.19
CA GLN A 77 -18.86 -2.10 -24.28
C GLN A 77 -17.67 -2.24 -25.23
N GLN A 78 -17.69 -1.60 -26.40
CA GLN A 78 -16.54 -1.58 -27.31
C GLN A 78 -15.35 -0.85 -26.70
N GLN A 79 -15.54 0.24 -25.96
CA GLN A 79 -14.47 0.96 -25.27
C GLN A 79 -13.92 0.17 -24.09
N GLN A 80 -14.77 -0.51 -23.32
CA GLN A 80 -14.38 -1.39 -22.23
C GLN A 80 -13.68 -2.65 -22.75
N GLN A 81 -14.15 -3.21 -23.87
CA GLN A 81 -13.54 -4.37 -24.52
C GLN A 81 -12.25 -4.00 -25.26
N GLN A 82 -12.15 -2.79 -25.82
CA GLN A 82 -10.90 -2.23 -26.34
C GLN A 82 -9.91 -1.88 -25.23
N GLN A 83 -10.35 -1.36 -24.08
CA GLN A 83 -9.51 -1.15 -22.90
C GLN A 83 -9.07 -2.48 -22.27
N HIS A 84 -9.96 -3.47 -22.22
CA HIS A 84 -9.65 -4.81 -21.72
C HIS A 84 -8.67 -5.54 -22.65
N ASN A 85 -8.87 -5.46 -23.97
CA ASN A 85 -7.93 -5.97 -24.97
C ASN A 85 -6.60 -5.22 -24.93
N LYS A 86 -6.59 -3.88 -24.80
CA LYS A 86 -5.35 -3.10 -24.62
C LYS A 86 -4.58 -3.56 -23.37
N ARG A 87 -5.26 -3.77 -22.24
CA ARG A 87 -4.64 -4.26 -20.99
C ARG A 87 -4.19 -5.71 -21.07
N CYS A 88 -4.78 -6.54 -21.93
CA CYS A 88 -4.44 -7.96 -22.08
C CYS A 88 -3.04 -8.17 -22.69
N TRP A 89 -2.61 -7.24 -23.56
CA TRP A 89 -1.36 -7.38 -24.32
C TRP A 89 -0.21 -6.50 -23.80
N THR A 90 -0.46 -5.61 -22.84
CA THR A 90 0.58 -4.79 -22.23
C THR A 90 1.46 -5.61 -21.28
N PRO A 91 2.79 -5.63 -21.48
CA PRO A 91 3.68 -6.38 -20.61
C PRO A 91 3.68 -5.80 -19.19
N PRO A 92 3.79 -6.66 -18.15
CA PRO A 92 3.83 -6.22 -16.74
C PRO A 92 4.94 -5.23 -16.42
N ILE A 93 6.05 -5.34 -17.16
CA ILE A 93 7.13 -4.34 -17.21
C ILE A 93 6.99 -3.61 -18.55
N ASN A 94 6.71 -2.33 -18.48
CA ASN A 94 6.52 -1.46 -19.65
C ASN A 94 6.99 -0.03 -19.34
N ALA A 95 7.02 0.82 -20.37
CA ALA A 95 7.48 2.19 -20.26
C ALA A 95 6.78 2.99 -19.14
N ASP A 96 5.48 2.81 -18.94
CA ASP A 96 4.75 3.53 -17.88
C ASP A 96 5.21 3.12 -16.48
N THR A 97 5.36 1.81 -16.26
CA THR A 97 5.87 1.28 -14.98
C THR A 97 7.31 1.70 -14.70
N LEU A 98 8.13 1.78 -15.75
CA LEU A 98 9.52 2.24 -15.65
C LEU A 98 9.57 3.75 -15.38
N LYS A 99 8.69 4.54 -15.99
CA LYS A 99 8.62 6.00 -15.80
C LYS A 99 8.32 6.42 -14.36
N GLU A 100 7.75 5.54 -13.53
CA GLU A 100 7.61 5.76 -12.09
C GLU A 100 8.95 6.06 -11.39
N LEU A 101 10.03 5.49 -11.91
CA LEU A 101 11.40 5.69 -11.41
C LEU A 101 12.17 6.78 -12.16
N SER A 102 11.50 7.59 -12.98
CA SER A 102 12.16 8.72 -13.66
C SER A 102 12.75 9.72 -12.67
N TYR A 103 13.82 10.39 -13.09
CA TYR A 103 14.55 11.33 -12.23
C TYR A 103 13.65 12.46 -11.73
N GLU A 104 12.73 12.96 -12.56
CA GLU A 104 11.76 14.01 -12.20
C GLU A 104 10.87 13.56 -11.05
N ARG A 105 10.30 12.35 -11.15
CA ARG A 105 9.43 11.80 -10.10
C ARG A 105 10.19 11.59 -8.81
N ILE A 106 11.42 11.11 -8.88
CA ILE A 106 12.30 10.91 -7.71
C ILE A 106 12.57 12.24 -7.00
N LEU A 107 12.91 13.29 -7.75
CA LEU A 107 13.21 14.60 -7.19
C LEU A 107 11.99 15.24 -6.53
N LEU A 108 10.80 15.03 -7.09
CA LEU A 108 9.56 15.65 -6.59
C LEU A 108 8.89 14.87 -5.44
N ASN A 109 9.36 13.66 -5.14
CA ASN A 109 8.73 12.78 -4.14
C ASN A 109 9.10 13.17 -2.69
N PHE A 110 8.14 13.77 -1.96
CA PHE A 110 8.31 14.14 -0.55
C PHE A 110 8.55 12.93 0.36
N GLN A 111 7.77 11.86 0.18
CA GLN A 111 7.90 10.66 1.00
C GLN A 111 9.30 10.06 0.89
N LEU A 112 9.82 9.96 -0.34
CA LEU A 112 11.18 9.47 -0.58
C LEU A 112 12.23 10.32 0.16
N ARG A 113 12.09 11.64 0.16
CA ARG A 113 13.03 12.53 0.85
C ARG A 113 13.02 12.31 2.37
N HIS A 114 11.85 12.09 2.98
CA HIS A 114 11.75 11.70 4.38
C HIS A 114 12.42 10.34 4.60
N ASP A 115 12.11 9.34 3.78
CA ASP A 115 12.68 8.00 3.92
C ASP A 115 14.21 7.99 3.79
N LEU A 116 14.79 8.88 2.97
CA LEU A 116 16.24 9.10 2.91
C LEU A 116 16.83 9.73 4.19
N VAL A 117 16.05 10.39 5.04
CA VAL A 117 16.55 10.83 6.35
C VAL A 117 16.72 9.63 7.29
N PHE A 118 15.81 8.66 7.21
CA PHE A 118 15.75 7.54 8.16
C PHE A 118 16.51 6.28 7.72
N ASP A 119 16.60 5.99 6.42
CA ASP A 119 17.23 4.75 5.92
C ASP A 119 18.43 5.05 5.01
N ARG A 120 19.64 5.01 5.59
CA ARG A 120 20.93 5.18 4.89
C ARG A 120 21.14 4.21 3.73
N HIS A 121 20.47 3.06 3.74
CA HIS A 121 20.61 1.98 2.76
C HIS A 121 19.43 1.89 1.79
N LEU A 122 18.50 2.85 1.84
CA LEU A 122 17.33 2.91 0.96
C LEU A 122 17.77 2.79 -0.51
N ARG A 123 17.23 1.79 -1.19
CA ARG A 123 17.42 1.52 -2.61
C ARG A 123 16.15 0.97 -3.22
N PHE A 124 15.89 1.32 -4.46
CA PHE A 124 14.83 0.73 -5.25
C PHE A 124 15.15 -0.73 -5.56
N ARG A 125 14.13 -1.58 -5.44
CA ARG A 125 14.16 -3.01 -5.75
C ARG A 125 12.84 -3.38 -6.42
N PRO A 126 12.79 -4.46 -7.20
CA PRO A 126 11.52 -4.96 -7.71
C PRO A 126 10.62 -5.35 -6.54
N ASN A 127 9.33 -4.99 -6.62
CA ASN A 127 8.38 -5.25 -5.55
C ASN A 127 7.86 -6.70 -5.61
N PHE A 128 8.53 -7.61 -4.91
CA PHE A 128 8.09 -9.00 -4.72
C PHE A 128 7.52 -9.28 -3.32
N ASP A 129 7.56 -8.28 -2.43
CA ASP A 129 7.26 -8.47 -1.02
C ASP A 129 5.76 -8.39 -0.71
N GLY A 130 5.35 -9.08 0.35
CA GLY A 130 3.98 -9.06 0.86
C GLY A 130 2.94 -9.73 -0.05
N THR A 131 1.68 -9.61 0.33
CA THR A 131 0.54 -10.18 -0.42
C THR A 131 0.41 -9.54 -1.80
N SER A 132 0.61 -8.22 -1.89
CA SER A 132 0.56 -7.47 -3.14
C SER A 132 1.67 -7.88 -4.12
N GLY A 133 2.91 -8.05 -3.64
CA GLY A 133 4.02 -8.53 -4.47
C GLY A 133 3.76 -9.94 -5.02
N LYS A 134 3.26 -10.86 -4.18
CA LYS A 134 2.85 -12.20 -4.61
C LYS A 134 1.74 -12.17 -5.66
N ILE A 135 0.74 -11.29 -5.51
CA ILE A 135 -0.32 -11.11 -6.50
C ILE A 135 0.26 -10.57 -7.82
N LYS A 136 1.13 -9.56 -7.76
CA LYS A 136 1.82 -9.00 -8.94
C LYS A 136 2.64 -10.06 -9.67
N GLN A 137 3.36 -10.90 -8.93
CA GLN A 137 4.13 -12.01 -9.49
C GLN A 137 3.22 -13.03 -10.18
N ARG A 138 2.15 -13.49 -9.52
CA ARG A 138 1.19 -14.43 -10.13
C ARG A 138 0.57 -13.87 -11.41
N ASN A 139 0.21 -12.59 -11.42
CA ASN A 139 -0.34 -11.94 -12.60
C ASN A 139 0.70 -11.83 -13.72
N THR A 140 1.95 -11.55 -13.37
CA THR A 140 3.08 -11.52 -14.31
C THR A 140 3.31 -12.89 -14.93
N GLU A 141 3.29 -13.96 -14.13
CA GLU A 141 3.43 -15.35 -14.60
C GLU A 141 2.28 -15.74 -15.52
N ARG A 142 1.03 -15.44 -15.14
CA ARG A 142 -0.15 -15.69 -15.99
C ARG A 142 -0.05 -14.98 -17.33
N TYR A 143 0.40 -13.72 -17.35
CA TYR A 143 0.61 -12.98 -18.59
C TYR A 143 1.59 -13.69 -19.54
N TRP A 144 2.77 -14.07 -19.04
CA TRP A 144 3.78 -14.71 -19.88
C TRP A 144 3.38 -16.12 -20.33
N VAL A 145 2.70 -16.89 -19.48
CA VAL A 145 2.14 -18.20 -19.86
C VAL A 145 1.08 -18.03 -20.93
N HIS A 146 0.18 -17.06 -20.81
CA HIS A 146 -0.81 -16.78 -21.85
C HIS A 146 -0.16 -16.43 -23.18
N LEU A 147 0.86 -15.56 -23.17
CA LEU A 147 1.59 -15.19 -24.37
C LEU A 147 2.31 -16.37 -25.05
N ASP A 148 2.90 -17.28 -24.28
CA ASP A 148 3.56 -18.48 -24.84
C ASP A 148 2.57 -19.30 -25.71
N HIS A 149 1.30 -19.39 -25.32
CA HIS A 149 0.26 -20.06 -26.12
C HIS A 149 -0.10 -19.26 -27.37
N VAL A 150 -0.36 -17.96 -27.22
CA VAL A 150 -0.79 -17.11 -28.33
C VAL A 150 0.30 -16.98 -29.40
N PHE A 151 1.57 -17.00 -29.02
CA PHE A 151 2.67 -17.03 -29.98
C PHE A 151 2.70 -18.29 -30.85
N GLY A 152 2.19 -19.41 -30.35
CA GLY A 152 2.03 -20.64 -31.12
C GLY A 152 0.93 -20.54 -32.18
N ASP A 153 -0.17 -19.85 -31.85
CA ASP A 153 -1.35 -19.76 -32.72
C ASP A 153 -1.28 -18.57 -33.69
N GLU A 154 -0.94 -17.37 -33.21
CA GLU A 154 -1.10 -16.11 -33.95
C GLU A 154 0.03 -15.09 -33.66
N PRO A 155 1.29 -15.37 -34.05
CA PRO A 155 2.45 -14.51 -33.73
C PRO A 155 2.32 -13.08 -34.29
N CYS A 156 1.65 -12.91 -35.43
CA CYS A 156 1.44 -11.60 -36.07
C CYS A 156 0.62 -10.61 -35.22
N LYS A 157 -0.20 -11.09 -34.27
CA LYS A 157 -0.99 -10.21 -33.40
C LYS A 157 -0.21 -9.69 -32.20
N VAL A 158 0.66 -10.52 -31.63
CA VAL A 158 1.35 -10.24 -30.36
C VAL A 158 2.68 -9.54 -30.58
N LEU A 159 3.46 -10.02 -31.55
CA LEU A 159 4.82 -9.54 -31.77
C LEU A 159 4.89 -8.01 -31.98
N PRO A 160 4.00 -7.37 -32.76
CA PRO A 160 4.03 -5.92 -32.96
C PRO A 160 3.80 -5.15 -31.68
N VAL A 161 2.90 -5.65 -30.82
CA VAL A 161 2.58 -5.03 -29.55
C VAL A 161 3.77 -5.09 -28.62
N LEU A 162 4.44 -6.25 -28.50
CA LEU A 162 5.64 -6.38 -27.66
C LEU A 162 6.80 -5.54 -28.18
N LEU A 163 7.01 -5.47 -29.49
CA LEU A 163 8.01 -4.61 -30.09
C LEU A 163 7.74 -3.14 -29.81
N HIS A 164 6.49 -2.69 -29.92
CA HIS A 164 6.11 -1.33 -29.58
C HIS A 164 6.45 -0.98 -28.12
N HIS A 165 6.13 -1.87 -27.17
CA HIS A 165 6.48 -1.67 -25.77
C HIS A 165 7.99 -1.74 -25.52
N LEU A 166 8.71 -2.64 -26.21
CA LEU A 166 10.16 -2.73 -26.12
C LEU A 166 10.82 -1.43 -26.62
N ILE A 167 10.40 -0.91 -27.77
CA ILE A 167 10.88 0.36 -28.32
C ILE A 167 10.58 1.51 -27.34
N ALA A 168 9.38 1.55 -26.76
CA ALA A 168 9.03 2.57 -25.77
C ALA A 168 9.95 2.52 -24.53
N CYS A 169 10.26 1.31 -24.03
CA CYS A 169 11.21 1.14 -22.94
C CYS A 169 12.64 1.56 -23.32
N LEU A 170 13.11 1.20 -24.52
CA LEU A 170 14.42 1.62 -25.02
C LEU A 170 14.49 3.15 -25.19
N ASN A 171 13.41 3.78 -25.63
CA ASN A 171 13.32 5.24 -25.70
C ASN A 171 13.49 5.90 -24.34
N LEU A 172 12.90 5.35 -23.27
CA LEU A 172 13.11 5.86 -21.91
C LEU A 172 14.58 5.76 -21.49
N LEU A 173 15.21 4.59 -21.68
CA LEU A 173 16.64 4.43 -21.37
C LEU A 173 17.52 5.40 -22.17
N HIS A 174 17.18 5.62 -23.44
CA HIS A 174 17.86 6.59 -24.28
C HIS A 174 17.65 8.03 -23.76
N GLN A 175 16.44 8.43 -23.39
CA GLN A 175 16.16 9.77 -22.84
C GLN A 175 16.95 10.02 -21.55
N ASP A 176 16.98 9.03 -20.66
CA ASP A 176 17.62 9.12 -19.35
C ASP A 176 19.16 8.95 -19.41
N ARG A 177 19.73 8.63 -20.59
CA ARG A 177 21.15 8.27 -20.74
C ARG A 177 22.13 9.30 -20.18
N ARG A 178 21.80 10.59 -20.30
CA ARG A 178 22.63 11.69 -19.80
C ARG A 178 22.48 11.89 -18.29
N VAL A 179 21.25 11.71 -17.79
CA VAL A 179 20.93 11.92 -16.37
C VAL A 179 21.59 10.85 -15.51
N TYR A 180 21.60 9.60 -16.00
CA TYR A 180 22.15 8.47 -15.25
C TYR A 180 23.54 8.02 -15.69
N ASN A 181 24.11 8.60 -16.74
CA ASN A 181 25.31 8.09 -17.39
C ASN A 181 25.17 6.58 -17.70
N SER A 182 24.06 6.20 -18.34
CA SER A 182 23.58 4.81 -18.39
C SER A 182 24.47 3.84 -19.19
N GLY A 183 25.46 4.34 -19.93
CA GLY A 183 26.28 3.51 -20.82
C GLY A 183 25.65 3.22 -22.18
N TRP A 184 24.62 3.97 -22.58
CA TRP A 184 23.98 3.81 -23.89
C TRP A 184 25.00 3.94 -25.05
N PRO A 185 25.02 3.01 -26.04
CA PRO A 185 25.97 3.07 -27.15
C PRO A 185 25.78 4.32 -28.04
N MET A 186 26.81 5.16 -28.15
CA MET A 186 26.71 6.47 -28.82
C MET A 186 26.37 6.40 -30.32
N HIS A 187 26.70 5.30 -30.98
CA HIS A 187 26.42 5.10 -32.41
C HIS A 187 24.96 4.67 -32.68
N ILE A 188 24.18 4.35 -31.65
CA ILE A 188 22.80 3.90 -31.79
C ILE A 188 21.86 5.06 -31.45
N THR A 189 21.09 5.52 -32.45
CA THR A 189 20.06 6.55 -32.28
C THR A 189 18.68 5.90 -32.17
N MET A 190 17.66 6.66 -31.76
CA MET A 190 16.29 6.13 -31.78
C MET A 190 15.79 5.86 -33.19
N ASP A 191 16.26 6.59 -34.21
CA ASP A 191 15.90 6.32 -35.61
C ASP A 191 16.42 4.96 -36.08
N THR A 192 17.64 4.57 -35.67
CA THR A 192 18.16 3.22 -35.98
C THR A 192 17.37 2.15 -35.24
N VAL A 193 16.96 2.40 -33.98
CA VAL A 193 16.07 1.51 -33.21
C VAL A 193 14.72 1.33 -33.91
N HIS A 194 14.06 2.43 -34.31
CA HIS A 194 12.78 2.40 -34.99
C HIS A 194 12.85 1.70 -36.35
N SER A 195 13.95 1.89 -37.09
CA SER A 195 14.17 1.21 -38.36
C SER A 195 14.39 -0.30 -38.18
N MET A 196 15.23 -0.69 -37.22
CA MET A 196 15.62 -2.10 -37.00
C MET A 196 14.48 -2.94 -36.40
N LEU A 197 13.70 -2.35 -35.48
CA LEU A 197 12.62 -3.02 -34.75
C LEU A 197 11.21 -2.65 -35.25
N ASN A 198 11.10 -2.10 -36.46
CA ASN A 198 9.83 -1.66 -37.04
C ASN A 198 8.76 -2.80 -37.00
N PRO A 199 7.66 -2.63 -36.23
CA PRO A 199 6.66 -3.67 -36.06
C PRO A 199 5.97 -4.10 -37.37
N GLU A 200 5.64 -3.15 -38.23
CA GLU A 200 4.92 -3.39 -39.49
C GLU A 200 5.77 -4.19 -40.47
N ARG A 201 7.07 -3.87 -40.57
CA ARG A 201 8.02 -4.64 -41.39
C ARG A 201 8.15 -6.07 -40.88
N ILE A 202 8.17 -6.25 -39.56
CA ILE A 202 8.29 -7.56 -38.93
C ILE A 202 7.03 -8.41 -39.18
N VAL A 203 5.82 -7.83 -39.12
CA VAL A 203 4.58 -8.54 -39.49
C VAL A 203 4.66 -9.04 -40.92
N ARG A 204 4.99 -8.16 -41.88
CA ARG A 204 5.12 -8.54 -43.30
C ARG A 204 6.16 -9.64 -43.50
N GLN A 205 7.28 -9.58 -42.78
CA GLN A 205 8.30 -10.62 -42.83
C GLN A 205 7.80 -11.97 -42.30
N ILE A 206 6.91 -11.98 -41.29
CA ILE A 206 6.26 -13.22 -40.83
C ILE A 206 5.32 -13.76 -41.91
N GLU A 207 4.44 -12.90 -42.44
CA GLU A 207 3.45 -13.27 -43.45
C GLU A 207 4.10 -13.86 -44.71
N CYS A 208 5.24 -13.31 -45.14
CA CYS A 208 6.01 -13.82 -46.27
C CYS A 208 7.00 -14.95 -45.91
N GLY A 209 7.09 -15.37 -44.65
CA GLY A 209 7.99 -16.44 -44.20
C GLY A 209 9.49 -16.09 -44.22
N GLN A 210 9.84 -14.80 -44.24
CA GLN A 210 11.21 -14.27 -44.39
C GLN A 210 11.76 -13.60 -43.11
N LEU A 211 11.13 -13.82 -41.96
CA LEU A 211 11.56 -13.18 -40.72
C LEU A 211 12.91 -13.76 -40.22
N ASP A 212 13.98 -12.97 -40.37
CA ASP A 212 15.23 -13.19 -39.66
C ASP A 212 15.29 -12.35 -38.37
N LEU A 213 15.20 -13.04 -37.24
CA LEU A 213 15.25 -12.42 -35.92
C LEU A 213 16.68 -12.25 -35.40
N LYS A 214 17.67 -13.00 -35.91
CA LYS A 214 19.02 -13.03 -35.31
C LYS A 214 19.66 -11.64 -35.30
N PRO A 215 19.69 -10.87 -36.42
CA PRO A 215 20.24 -9.52 -36.43
C PRO A 215 19.48 -8.57 -35.50
N LYS A 216 18.17 -8.75 -35.35
CA LYS A 216 17.32 -7.90 -34.49
C LYS A 216 17.61 -8.15 -33.01
N ILE A 217 17.81 -9.42 -32.64
CA ILE A 217 18.17 -9.81 -31.28
C ILE A 217 19.56 -9.33 -30.93
N ASP A 218 20.54 -9.54 -31.82
CA ASP A 218 21.90 -9.08 -31.62
C ASP A 218 21.94 -7.57 -31.44
N PHE A 219 21.14 -6.83 -32.22
CA PHE A 219 20.98 -5.39 -32.06
C PHE A 219 20.44 -5.01 -30.67
N VAL A 220 19.38 -5.67 -30.18
CA VAL A 220 18.84 -5.42 -28.84
C VAL A 220 19.87 -5.76 -27.76
N VAL A 221 20.57 -6.90 -27.87
CA VAL A 221 21.61 -7.31 -26.92
C VAL A 221 22.76 -6.31 -26.91
N ASN A 222 23.19 -5.81 -28.07
CA ASN A 222 24.24 -4.78 -28.18
C ASN A 222 23.86 -3.46 -27.53
N ILE A 223 22.56 -3.12 -27.48
CA ILE A 223 22.07 -1.96 -26.71
C ILE A 223 22.12 -2.26 -25.21
N LEU A 224 21.61 -3.41 -24.78
CA LEU A 224 21.41 -3.73 -23.36
C LEU A 224 22.71 -4.10 -22.64
N GLN A 225 23.63 -4.80 -23.31
CA GLN A 225 24.82 -5.39 -22.71
C GLN A 225 25.73 -4.38 -21.99
N PRO A 226 26.08 -3.22 -22.58
CA PRO A 226 26.96 -2.25 -21.92
C PRO A 226 26.36 -1.62 -20.66
N MET A 227 25.03 -1.62 -20.54
CA MET A 227 24.29 -1.01 -19.42
C MET A 227 23.90 -2.04 -18.36
N CYS A 228 23.97 -3.34 -18.68
CA CYS A 228 23.43 -4.42 -17.87
C CYS A 228 24.29 -4.67 -16.62
N PRO A 229 23.69 -4.68 -15.43
CA PRO A 229 24.40 -5.07 -14.21
C PRO A 229 24.96 -6.50 -14.30
N ASN A 230 26.15 -6.72 -13.75
CA ASN A 230 26.90 -7.98 -13.86
C ASN A 230 26.09 -9.20 -13.39
N GLU A 231 25.29 -9.05 -12.32
CA GLU A 231 24.42 -10.11 -11.78
C GLU A 231 23.34 -10.58 -12.78
N HIS A 232 23.05 -9.78 -13.81
CA HIS A 232 22.05 -10.09 -14.83
C HIS A 232 22.65 -10.52 -16.17
N TRP A 233 23.98 -10.57 -16.31
CA TRP A 233 24.63 -11.03 -17.55
C TRP A 233 24.21 -12.44 -18.00
N PRO A 234 24.01 -13.44 -17.12
CA PRO A 234 23.50 -14.74 -17.56
C PRO A 234 22.14 -14.66 -18.26
N ARG A 235 21.30 -13.67 -17.91
CA ARG A 235 20.00 -13.46 -18.57
C ARG A 235 20.13 -12.91 -19.99
N LEU A 236 21.19 -12.15 -20.29
CA LEU A 236 21.44 -11.66 -21.66
C LEU A 236 21.66 -12.83 -22.61
N GLN A 237 22.43 -13.84 -22.17
CA GLN A 237 22.67 -15.06 -22.96
C GLN A 237 21.39 -15.85 -23.22
N LEU A 238 20.45 -15.85 -22.26
CA LEU A 238 19.15 -16.50 -22.41
C LEU A 238 18.27 -15.85 -23.48
N ILE A 239 18.43 -14.54 -23.76
CA ILE A 239 17.68 -13.88 -24.84
C ILE A 239 17.96 -14.60 -26.17
N ALA A 240 19.24 -14.67 -26.57
CA ALA A 240 19.63 -15.29 -27.83
C ALA A 240 19.18 -16.76 -27.91
N LEU A 241 19.32 -17.50 -26.80
CA LEU A 241 18.89 -18.91 -26.70
C LEU A 241 17.37 -19.09 -26.87
N TYR A 242 16.55 -18.26 -26.21
CA TYR A 242 15.10 -18.41 -26.28
C TYR A 242 14.58 -18.07 -27.68
N PHE A 243 15.10 -17.01 -28.28
CA PHE A 243 14.70 -16.65 -29.62
C PHE A 243 15.15 -17.67 -30.69
N SER A 244 16.35 -18.28 -30.56
CA SER A 244 16.79 -19.33 -31.49
C SER A 244 15.92 -20.59 -31.42
N LYS A 245 15.40 -20.90 -30.22
CA LYS A 245 14.43 -21.98 -29.99
C LYS A 245 12.97 -21.60 -30.29
N ARG A 246 12.72 -20.42 -30.89
CA ARG A 246 11.37 -19.88 -31.15
C ARG A 246 10.49 -19.72 -29.90
N LEU A 247 11.10 -19.60 -28.72
CA LEU A 247 10.43 -19.35 -27.43
C LEU A 247 10.30 -17.83 -27.20
N TYR A 248 9.52 -17.16 -28.06
CA TYR A 248 9.51 -15.69 -28.14
C TYR A 248 9.04 -15.00 -26.86
N ALA A 249 7.98 -15.48 -26.20
CA ALA A 249 7.49 -14.83 -24.99
C ALA A 249 8.55 -14.88 -23.87
N ARG A 250 9.28 -15.99 -23.74
CA ARG A 250 10.42 -16.12 -22.81
C ARG A 250 11.56 -15.17 -23.18
N GLY A 251 11.88 -15.02 -24.46
CA GLY A 251 12.86 -14.07 -24.96
C GLY A 251 12.50 -12.62 -24.59
N PHE A 252 11.29 -12.18 -24.91
CA PHE A 252 10.79 -10.84 -24.56
C PHE A 252 10.76 -10.62 -23.05
N ARG A 253 10.33 -11.63 -22.27
CA ARG A 253 10.36 -11.57 -20.81
C ARG A 253 11.76 -11.25 -20.29
N GLN A 254 12.81 -11.84 -20.85
CA GLN A 254 14.19 -11.52 -20.47
C GLN A 254 14.57 -10.10 -20.88
N CYS A 255 14.20 -9.64 -22.08
CA CYS A 255 14.45 -8.25 -22.50
C CYS A 255 13.87 -7.24 -21.51
N PHE A 256 12.58 -7.37 -21.16
CA PHE A 256 11.93 -6.45 -20.22
C PHE A 256 12.52 -6.54 -18.81
N ALA A 257 12.85 -7.74 -18.32
CA ALA A 257 13.46 -7.92 -17.01
C ALA A 257 14.87 -7.28 -16.93
N ILE A 258 15.65 -7.36 -18.00
CA ILE A 258 16.97 -6.71 -18.08
C ILE A 258 16.82 -5.19 -18.13
N ILE A 259 15.86 -4.67 -18.90
CA ILE A 259 15.55 -3.23 -18.94
C ILE A 259 15.17 -2.71 -17.54
N GLU A 260 14.31 -3.41 -16.81
CA GLU A 260 13.96 -3.03 -15.43
C GLU A 260 15.19 -3.03 -14.53
N ALA A 261 16.05 -4.06 -14.65
CA ALA A 261 17.28 -4.14 -13.87
C ALA A 261 18.27 -3.00 -14.17
N ILE A 262 18.45 -2.66 -15.46
CA ILE A 262 19.27 -1.52 -15.89
C ILE A 262 18.73 -0.23 -15.26
N GLN A 263 17.42 0.01 -15.38
CA GLN A 263 16.83 1.23 -14.83
C GLN A 263 16.96 1.30 -13.31
N LEU A 264 16.69 0.20 -12.59
CA LEU A 264 16.87 0.12 -11.14
C LEU A 264 18.33 0.40 -10.74
N SER A 265 19.30 -0.10 -11.49
CA SER A 265 20.72 0.16 -11.26
C SER A 265 21.05 1.64 -11.44
N CYS A 266 20.67 2.23 -12.58
CA CYS A 266 20.85 3.65 -12.89
C CYS A 266 20.24 4.55 -11.82
N VAL A 267 18.99 4.27 -11.43
CA VAL A 267 18.25 5.03 -10.43
C VAL A 267 18.89 4.89 -9.04
N ASN A 268 19.35 3.70 -8.66
CA ASN A 268 20.04 3.50 -7.38
C ASN A 268 21.40 4.21 -7.33
N GLN A 269 22.13 4.23 -8.44
CA GLN A 269 23.36 5.00 -8.57
C GLN A 269 23.09 6.51 -8.46
N PHE A 270 22.05 7.01 -9.15
CA PHE A 270 21.60 8.39 -9.03
C PHE A 270 21.25 8.75 -7.59
N LEU A 271 20.47 7.90 -6.92
CA LEU A 271 20.06 8.08 -5.53
C LEU A 271 21.28 8.14 -4.62
N LYS A 272 22.26 7.24 -4.81
CA LYS A 272 23.52 7.25 -4.05
C LYS A 272 24.29 8.56 -4.23
N GLN A 273 24.41 9.05 -5.46
CA GLN A 273 25.13 10.29 -5.77
C GLN A 273 24.41 11.55 -5.24
N HIS A 274 23.08 11.61 -5.34
CA HIS A 274 22.29 12.81 -5.01
C HIS A 274 21.68 12.79 -3.61
N ARG A 275 21.90 11.72 -2.83
CA ARG A 275 21.31 11.53 -1.50
C ARG A 275 21.49 12.73 -0.59
N ALA A 276 22.73 13.20 -0.45
CA ALA A 276 23.05 14.34 0.42
C ALA A 276 22.30 15.61 0.00
N HIS A 277 22.16 15.84 -1.31
CA HIS A 277 21.40 16.96 -1.84
C HIS A 277 19.90 16.84 -1.55
N LEU A 278 19.31 15.65 -1.75
CA LEU A 278 17.89 15.39 -1.49
C LEU A 278 17.52 15.61 -0.01
N ILE A 279 18.37 15.12 0.90
CA ILE A 279 18.20 15.30 2.35
C ILE A 279 18.35 16.78 2.71
N ARG A 280 19.44 17.43 2.30
CA ARG A 280 19.71 18.85 2.62
C ARG A 280 18.61 19.80 2.14
N THR A 281 17.95 19.48 1.02
CA THR A 281 16.89 20.32 0.44
C THR A 281 15.48 19.94 0.89
N CYS A 282 15.31 18.85 1.66
CA CYS A 282 14.01 18.31 2.05
C CYS A 282 13.11 19.37 2.70
N ALA A 283 13.59 19.99 3.79
CA ALA A 283 12.82 20.98 4.54
C ALA A 283 12.38 22.20 3.70
N ARG A 284 13.29 22.74 2.86
CA ARG A 284 12.98 23.88 1.99
C ARG A 284 11.95 23.49 0.93
N TYR A 285 12.07 22.29 0.38
CA TYR A 285 11.19 21.79 -0.67
C TYR A 285 9.78 21.53 -0.14
N GLU A 286 9.66 20.89 1.01
CA GLU A 286 8.38 20.62 1.69
C GLU A 286 7.66 21.91 2.08
N ARG A 287 8.37 22.85 2.73
CA ARG A 287 7.79 24.14 3.15
C ARG A 287 7.14 24.91 2.00
N ARG A 288 7.75 24.90 0.81
CA ARG A 288 7.24 25.60 -0.38
C ARG A 288 5.93 25.03 -0.92
N HIS A 289 5.66 23.74 -0.68
CA HIS A 289 4.49 23.05 -1.21
C HIS A 289 3.45 22.73 -0.12
N PHE A 290 3.70 23.16 1.11
CA PHE A 290 2.83 22.89 2.24
C PHE A 290 1.50 23.63 2.14
N LYS A 291 0.41 22.88 2.29
CA LYS A 291 -0.98 23.39 2.33
C LYS A 291 -1.73 22.79 3.52
N GLY A 292 -1.23 23.01 4.73
CA GLY A 292 -1.84 22.48 5.96
C GLY A 292 -2.81 23.44 6.64
N ASN A 293 -3.81 22.88 7.31
CA ASN A 293 -4.75 23.64 8.13
C ASN A 293 -4.11 24.00 9.48
N ARG A 294 -3.93 25.30 9.72
CA ARG A 294 -3.35 25.86 10.95
C ARG A 294 -4.14 25.46 12.21
N GLU A 295 -5.47 25.43 12.15
CA GLU A 295 -6.32 25.11 13.30
C GLU A 295 -6.09 23.69 13.83
N ILE A 296 -5.86 22.74 12.91
CA ILE A 296 -5.54 21.35 13.26
C ILE A 296 -4.23 21.28 14.05
N ILE A 297 -3.22 22.06 13.64
CA ILE A 297 -1.92 22.11 14.30
C ILE A 297 -2.06 22.73 15.69
N VAL A 298 -2.83 23.82 15.81
CA VAL A 298 -3.12 24.47 17.10
C VAL A 298 -3.79 23.50 18.06
N LYS A 299 -4.87 22.84 17.62
CA LYS A 299 -5.60 21.84 18.43
C LYS A 299 -4.70 20.71 18.90
N TRP A 300 -3.82 20.21 18.03
CA TRP A 300 -2.87 19.16 18.38
C TRP A 300 -1.86 19.59 19.45
N LEU A 301 -1.30 20.80 19.33
CA LEU A 301 -0.37 21.35 20.32
C LEU A 301 -1.04 21.65 21.66
N THR A 302 -2.20 22.32 21.65
CA THR A 302 -2.90 22.71 22.88
C THR A 302 -3.42 21.51 23.66
N ALA A 303 -3.88 20.46 22.98
CA ALA A 303 -4.26 19.20 23.64
C ALA A 303 -3.13 18.59 24.48
N SER A 304 -1.87 18.92 24.17
CA SER A 304 -0.67 18.40 24.84
C SER A 304 -0.03 19.37 25.83
N ARG A 305 -0.59 20.56 26.01
CA ARG A 305 -0.18 21.51 27.04
C ARG A 305 -0.88 21.17 28.35
N THR A 306 -0.21 20.42 29.22
CA THR A 306 -0.73 20.06 30.56
C THR A 306 -0.31 21.03 31.65
N ASP A 307 0.80 21.74 31.42
CA ASP A 307 1.39 22.70 32.35
C ASP A 307 1.37 24.09 31.69
N PRO A 308 0.78 25.12 32.33
CA PRO A 308 0.80 26.49 31.83
C PRO A 308 2.21 27.02 31.56
N ASP A 309 3.20 26.60 32.34
CA ASP A 309 4.57 27.10 32.28
C ASP A 309 5.48 26.26 31.36
N ALA A 310 4.94 25.21 30.72
CA ALA A 310 5.71 24.39 29.80
C ALA A 310 6.22 25.18 28.59
N SER A 311 7.51 25.04 28.31
CA SER A 311 8.14 25.58 27.09
C SER A 311 7.55 24.94 25.82
N PHE A 312 7.68 25.66 24.70
CA PHE A 312 7.25 25.15 23.38
C PHE A 312 7.81 23.76 23.08
N LEU A 313 9.11 23.53 23.30
CA LEU A 313 9.74 22.24 23.01
C LEU A 313 9.17 21.13 23.90
N GLN A 314 8.90 21.41 25.18
CA GLN A 314 8.26 20.42 26.06
C GLN A 314 6.87 20.05 25.55
N VAL A 315 6.04 21.01 25.15
CA VAL A 315 4.70 20.75 24.59
C VAL A 315 4.78 20.00 23.27
N TYR A 316 5.65 20.44 22.35
CA TYR A 316 5.84 19.84 21.04
C TYR A 316 6.26 18.37 21.13
N HIS A 317 7.30 18.06 21.93
CA HIS A 317 7.77 16.68 22.10
C HIS A 317 6.75 15.80 22.83
N THR A 318 5.98 16.37 23.77
CA THR A 318 4.86 15.67 24.41
C THR A 318 3.77 15.32 23.37
N ALA A 319 3.42 16.28 22.51
CA ALA A 319 2.44 16.09 21.45
C ALA A 319 2.88 15.05 20.42
N LEU A 320 4.17 15.03 20.07
CA LEU A 320 4.76 14.06 19.14
C LEU A 320 4.75 12.64 19.72
N VAL A 321 5.16 12.45 20.98
CA VAL A 321 5.14 11.14 21.64
C VAL A 321 3.70 10.62 21.80
N ARG A 322 2.73 11.52 22.02
CA ARG A 322 1.30 11.13 22.04
C ARG A 322 0.82 10.53 20.71
N LEU A 323 1.26 11.05 19.56
CA LEU A 323 0.92 10.45 18.25
C LEU A 323 1.38 8.98 18.13
N VAL A 324 2.47 8.63 18.82
CA VAL A 324 3.01 7.27 18.87
C VAL A 324 2.26 6.42 19.90
N ALA A 325 1.99 6.96 21.09
CA ALA A 325 1.44 6.21 22.21
C ALA A 325 -0.08 5.93 22.08
N MET A 326 -0.84 6.82 21.42
CA MET A 326 -2.30 6.76 21.40
C MET A 326 -2.89 7.30 20.09
N ASP A 327 -4.18 7.02 19.87
CA ASP A 327 -4.90 7.53 18.70
C ASP A 327 -5.26 9.00 18.91
N CYS A 328 -4.43 9.89 18.38
CA CYS A 328 -4.71 11.32 18.36
C CYS A 328 -5.42 11.70 17.06
N LYS A 329 -6.58 12.35 17.17
CA LYS A 329 -7.29 12.97 16.04
C LYS A 329 -7.63 14.43 16.41
N PRO A 330 -7.45 15.40 15.50
CA PRO A 330 -6.92 15.27 14.14
C PRO A 330 -5.38 15.10 14.10
N PHE A 331 -4.88 14.42 13.06
CA PHE A 331 -3.44 14.27 12.83
C PHE A 331 -2.86 15.56 12.20
N PRO A 332 -1.73 16.10 12.69
CA PRO A 332 -1.20 17.37 12.22
C PRO A 332 -0.63 17.26 10.79
N ALA A 333 -1.09 18.15 9.90
CA ALA A 333 -0.68 18.16 8.49
C ALA A 333 0.83 18.35 8.29
N THR A 334 1.52 18.98 9.26
CA THR A 334 2.99 19.15 9.25
C THR A 334 3.74 17.82 9.37
N LEU A 335 3.11 16.73 9.82
CA LEU A 335 3.73 15.41 9.96
C LEU A 335 3.17 14.39 8.95
N GLN A 336 2.47 14.83 7.90
CA GLN A 336 1.72 13.93 7.00
C GLN A 336 2.60 12.85 6.34
N TYR A 337 3.86 13.16 6.01
CA TYR A 337 4.80 12.21 5.40
C TYR A 337 5.44 11.25 6.41
N ASP A 338 5.22 11.49 7.71
CA ASP A 338 5.66 10.63 8.81
C ASP A 338 4.48 9.94 9.52
N GLN A 339 3.24 10.10 9.02
CA GLN A 339 2.04 9.54 9.64
C GLN A 339 2.13 8.02 9.81
N TYR A 340 2.49 7.30 8.74
CA TYR A 340 2.61 5.84 8.81
C TYR A 340 3.70 5.41 9.80
N ARG A 341 4.83 6.13 9.81
CA ARG A 341 5.97 5.88 10.69
C ARG A 341 5.58 6.06 12.16
N LEU A 342 4.93 7.18 12.50
CA LEU A 342 4.50 7.51 13.87
C LEU A 342 3.37 6.58 14.36
N MET A 343 2.31 6.43 13.55
CA MET A 343 1.07 5.77 13.99
C MET A 343 1.11 4.24 13.89
N HIS A 344 1.95 3.67 13.01
CA HIS A 344 2.03 2.23 12.82
C HIS A 344 3.38 1.67 13.28
N GLN A 345 4.49 2.13 12.70
CA GLN A 345 5.81 1.54 12.99
C GLN A 345 6.25 1.82 14.43
N PHE A 346 6.36 3.09 14.80
CA PHE A 346 6.80 3.50 16.13
C PHE A 346 5.80 3.11 17.20
N ARG A 347 4.50 3.11 16.88
CA ARG A 347 3.46 2.64 17.81
C ARG A 347 3.56 1.15 18.10
N ALA A 348 3.79 0.32 17.09
CA ALA A 348 3.99 -1.11 17.30
C ALA A 348 5.20 -1.38 18.20
N GLU A 349 6.28 -0.61 18.02
CA GLU A 349 7.47 -0.68 18.87
C GLU A 349 7.21 -0.16 20.29
N PHE A 350 6.51 0.96 20.44
CA PHE A 350 6.06 1.49 21.73
C PHE A 350 5.25 0.45 22.51
N LEU A 351 4.28 -0.18 21.86
CA LEU A 351 3.45 -1.22 22.46
C LEU A 351 4.28 -2.46 22.84
N THR A 352 5.30 -2.78 22.05
CA THR A 352 6.20 -3.90 22.34
C THR A 352 7.05 -3.59 23.59
N ILE A 353 7.64 -2.40 23.67
CA ILE A 353 8.36 -1.93 24.87
C ILE A 353 7.45 -1.94 26.11
N LEU A 354 6.22 -1.45 25.97
CA LEU A 354 5.23 -1.44 27.05
C LEU A 354 4.90 -2.85 27.55
N ILE A 355 4.65 -3.79 26.65
CA ILE A 355 4.34 -5.18 27.02
C ILE A 355 5.57 -5.86 27.64
N LEU A 356 6.75 -5.68 27.07
CA LEU A 356 8.00 -6.21 27.64
C LEU A 356 8.25 -5.66 29.05
N ALA A 357 8.05 -4.36 29.26
CA ALA A 357 8.19 -3.75 30.59
C ALA A 357 7.28 -4.40 31.62
N ILE A 358 6.04 -4.73 31.25
CA ILE A 358 5.09 -5.42 32.14
C ILE A 358 5.54 -6.87 32.37
N LEU A 359 6.01 -7.58 31.34
CA LEU A 359 6.51 -8.96 31.44
C LEU A 359 7.80 -9.09 32.25
N CYS A 360 8.62 -8.04 32.30
CA CYS A 360 9.83 -8.01 33.13
C CYS A 360 9.52 -7.82 34.63
N ILE A 361 8.33 -7.34 35.02
CA ILE A 361 7.97 -7.16 36.44
C ILE A 361 8.02 -8.49 37.22
N PRO A 362 7.32 -9.57 36.78
CA PRO A 362 7.44 -10.88 37.40
C PRO A 362 8.87 -11.41 37.45
N TYR A 363 9.66 -11.22 36.38
CA TYR A 363 11.04 -11.67 36.33
C TYR A 363 11.89 -11.00 37.41
N HIS A 364 11.84 -9.66 37.49
CA HIS A 364 12.56 -8.91 38.51
C HIS A 364 12.12 -9.29 39.93
N TYR A 365 10.82 -9.56 40.14
CA TYR A 365 10.31 -10.04 41.43
C TYR A 365 10.90 -11.40 41.81
N LEU A 366 10.92 -12.36 40.88
CA LEU A 366 11.41 -13.73 41.13
C LEU A 366 12.93 -13.81 41.30
N CYS A 367 13.67 -12.94 40.61
CA CYS A 367 15.14 -12.94 40.63
C CYS A 367 15.73 -12.00 41.69
N GLY A 368 15.02 -10.95 42.12
CA GLY A 368 15.56 -9.93 43.01
C GLY A 368 16.82 -9.28 42.44
N SER A 369 17.94 -9.34 43.16
CA SER A 369 19.25 -8.81 42.75
C SER A 369 20.15 -9.84 42.03
N ARG A 370 19.63 -11.03 41.68
CA ARG A 370 20.43 -12.18 41.20
C ARG A 370 20.65 -12.21 39.68
N TRP A 371 19.95 -11.36 38.93
CA TRP A 371 20.03 -11.31 37.48
C TRP A 371 21.11 -10.33 37.00
N ASP A 372 21.63 -10.54 35.79
CA ASP A 372 22.49 -9.57 35.10
C ASP A 372 21.91 -9.14 33.74
N LYS A 373 22.58 -8.19 33.09
CA LYS A 373 22.14 -7.67 31.78
C LYS A 373 22.00 -8.77 30.72
N THR A 374 22.85 -9.79 30.75
CA THR A 374 22.83 -10.89 29.78
C THR A 374 21.58 -11.74 29.98
N ASP A 375 21.21 -12.01 31.22
CA ASP A 375 20.00 -12.79 31.53
C ASP A 375 18.74 -12.07 31.02
N LEU A 376 18.69 -10.75 31.16
CA LEU A 376 17.57 -9.94 30.72
C LEU A 376 17.49 -9.80 29.19
N GLU A 377 18.62 -9.64 28.49
CA GLU A 377 18.66 -9.67 27.02
C GLU A 377 18.19 -11.03 26.46
N ASN A 378 18.59 -12.13 27.10
CA ASN A 378 18.14 -13.46 26.73
C ASN A 378 16.63 -13.64 26.93
N LEU A 379 16.07 -13.14 28.05
CA LEU A 379 14.63 -13.15 28.28
C LEU A 379 13.89 -12.32 27.23
N LYS A 380 14.33 -11.08 26.96
CA LYS A 380 13.70 -10.20 25.96
C LYS A 380 13.67 -10.85 24.58
N THR A 381 14.78 -11.43 24.14
CA THR A 381 14.87 -12.10 22.83
C THR A 381 13.83 -13.22 22.70
N ARG A 382 13.63 -14.03 23.75
CA ARG A 382 12.63 -15.10 23.76
C ARG A 382 11.20 -14.56 23.77
N LEU A 383 10.91 -13.60 24.65
CA LEU A 383 9.58 -12.95 24.71
C LEU A 383 9.20 -12.25 23.41
N GLU A 384 10.15 -11.56 22.75
CA GLU A 384 9.92 -10.95 21.45
C GLU A 384 9.63 -12.00 20.37
N GLY A 385 10.32 -13.14 20.39
CA GLY A 385 10.06 -14.27 19.51
C GLY A 385 8.61 -14.78 19.64
N GLU A 386 8.14 -14.97 20.87
CA GLU A 386 6.77 -15.40 21.16
C GLU A 386 5.72 -14.37 20.72
N LEU A 387 5.93 -13.09 21.06
CA LEU A 387 5.04 -12.00 20.63
C LEU A 387 4.97 -11.88 19.10
N GLN A 388 6.09 -12.11 18.40
CA GLN A 388 6.11 -12.12 16.93
C GLN A 388 5.40 -13.35 16.35
N ALA A 389 5.60 -14.53 16.92
CA ALA A 389 4.93 -15.76 16.49
C ALA A 389 3.40 -15.60 16.58
N PHE A 390 2.91 -15.06 17.69
CA PHE A 390 1.49 -14.79 17.90
C PHE A 390 0.92 -13.81 16.87
N ARG A 391 1.62 -12.69 16.60
CA ARG A 391 1.21 -11.72 15.58
C ARG A 391 1.12 -12.35 14.19
N ARG A 392 2.01 -13.29 13.85
CA ARG A 392 1.98 -14.02 12.57
C ARG A 392 0.78 -14.95 12.46
N GLN A 393 0.42 -15.64 13.55
CA GLN A 393 -0.77 -16.50 13.60
C GLN A 393 -2.05 -15.68 13.41
N GLN A 394 -2.19 -14.55 14.10
CA GLN A 394 -3.33 -13.63 13.93
C GLN A 394 -3.45 -13.10 12.50
N GLN A 395 -2.34 -12.74 11.85
CA GLN A 395 -2.36 -12.27 10.46
C GLN A 395 -2.75 -13.35 9.44
N GLN A 396 -2.60 -14.64 9.77
CA GLN A 396 -3.03 -15.75 8.92
C GLN A 396 -4.51 -16.10 9.13
N GLN A 397 -5.07 -15.78 10.29
CA GLN A 397 -6.43 -16.18 10.66
C GLN A 397 -7.54 -15.19 10.29
N ASP A 398 -7.25 -13.93 9.90
CA ASP A 398 -8.35 -13.01 9.57
C ASP A 398 -8.17 -12.06 8.37
N SER A 399 -9.06 -12.24 7.39
CA SER A 399 -9.60 -11.19 6.53
C SER A 399 -10.89 -10.57 7.11
N MET A 400 -11.37 -10.98 8.29
CA MET A 400 -12.62 -10.42 8.84
C MET A 400 -12.85 -10.61 10.36
N ALA A 401 -11.83 -10.42 11.21
CA ALA A 401 -12.06 -10.21 12.64
C ALA A 401 -11.05 -9.24 13.28
N SER A 402 -11.62 -8.38 14.13
CA SER A 402 -10.91 -7.43 14.98
C SER A 402 -10.20 -8.18 16.12
N CYS A 403 -8.93 -8.54 15.93
CA CYS A 403 -8.07 -9.11 16.99
C CYS A 403 -7.99 -8.18 18.20
N LYS A 404 -8.38 -8.66 19.40
CA LYS A 404 -8.23 -7.92 20.66
C LYS A 404 -7.58 -8.69 21.81
N GLU A 405 -7.26 -9.97 21.65
CA GLU A 405 -6.61 -10.73 22.72
C GLU A 405 -5.12 -10.93 22.40
N LEU A 406 -4.28 -10.70 23.42
CA LEU A 406 -2.85 -11.00 23.43
C LEU A 406 -2.63 -12.55 23.50
N PRO A 407 -1.38 -13.05 23.47
CA PRO A 407 -1.09 -14.49 23.52
C PRO A 407 -1.75 -15.21 24.71
N ASP A 408 -1.69 -16.54 24.70
CA ASP A 408 -1.90 -17.33 25.90
C ASP A 408 -0.95 -16.83 27.01
N TYR A 409 -1.49 -16.07 27.95
CA TYR A 409 -0.75 -15.52 29.10
C TYR A 409 -0.03 -16.62 29.90
N GLY A 410 -0.51 -17.87 29.82
CA GLY A 410 0.17 -19.05 30.35
C GLY A 410 1.56 -19.24 29.75
N GLN A 411 1.67 -19.23 28.42
CA GLN A 411 2.94 -19.43 27.73
C GLN A 411 3.95 -18.33 28.05
N LEU A 412 3.51 -17.06 28.04
CA LEU A 412 4.37 -15.93 28.42
C LEU A 412 4.83 -16.01 29.87
N ALA A 413 3.94 -16.40 30.79
CA ALA A 413 4.29 -16.58 32.20
C ALA A 413 5.29 -17.73 32.39
N THR A 414 5.12 -18.84 31.68
CA THR A 414 6.07 -19.97 31.69
C THR A 414 7.45 -19.53 31.24
N GLU A 415 7.56 -18.81 30.13
CA GLU A 415 8.84 -18.32 29.61
C GLU A 415 9.56 -17.41 30.62
N VAL A 416 8.84 -16.50 31.28
CA VAL A 416 9.39 -15.65 32.34
C VAL A 416 9.87 -16.49 33.54
N CYS A 417 9.09 -17.48 33.97
CA CYS A 417 9.44 -18.34 35.10
C CYS A 417 10.61 -19.27 34.79
N GLU A 418 10.71 -19.79 33.56
CA GLU A 418 11.87 -20.57 33.10
C GLU A 418 13.14 -19.72 33.06
N ALA A 419 13.05 -18.48 32.58
CA ALA A 419 14.18 -17.56 32.61
C ALA A 419 14.65 -17.30 34.05
N ALA A 420 13.72 -17.08 34.98
CA ALA A 420 14.05 -16.91 36.39
C ALA A 420 14.69 -18.17 37.00
N TYR A 421 14.17 -19.35 36.68
CA TYR A 421 14.73 -20.63 37.11
C TYR A 421 16.19 -20.81 36.64
N ARG A 422 16.47 -20.49 35.36
CA ARG A 422 17.83 -20.52 34.80
C ARG A 422 18.77 -19.53 35.50
N THR A 423 18.29 -18.33 35.83
CA THR A 423 19.06 -17.34 36.60
C THR A 423 19.39 -17.86 38.01
N HIS A 424 18.46 -18.53 38.69
CA HIS A 424 18.74 -19.14 40.00
C HIS A 424 19.83 -20.22 39.92
N ILE A 425 19.73 -21.13 38.94
CA ILE A 425 20.74 -22.19 38.73
C ILE A 425 22.12 -21.58 38.48
N LYS A 426 22.20 -20.55 37.63
CA LYS A 426 23.45 -19.84 37.32
C LYS A 426 24.10 -19.25 38.58
N GLN A 427 23.29 -18.83 39.55
CA GLN A 427 23.76 -18.29 40.84
C GLN A 427 23.95 -19.36 41.92
N GLY A 428 23.94 -20.65 41.56
CA GLY A 428 24.14 -21.77 42.47
C GLY A 428 22.95 -22.09 43.36
N VAL A 429 21.77 -21.50 43.10
CA VAL A 429 20.53 -21.81 43.82
C VAL A 429 19.73 -22.81 43.00
N VAL A 430 19.34 -23.92 43.61
CA VAL A 430 18.49 -24.94 42.99
C VAL A 430 17.05 -24.71 43.44
N PRO A 431 16.16 -24.17 42.59
CA PRO A 431 14.74 -24.03 42.94
C PRO A 431 14.08 -25.42 42.98
N GLY A 432 12.93 -25.52 43.66
CA GLY A 432 12.14 -26.77 43.70
C GLY A 432 11.73 -27.23 42.29
N CYS A 433 11.50 -28.54 42.11
CA CYS A 433 11.16 -29.14 40.83
C CYS A 433 9.86 -28.61 40.21
N ASP A 434 8.95 -28.07 41.03
CA ASP A 434 7.68 -27.48 40.61
C ASP A 434 7.72 -25.94 40.48
N PHE A 435 8.90 -25.32 40.59
CA PHE A 435 9.07 -23.87 40.60
C PHE A 435 8.39 -23.19 39.41
N VAL A 436 8.64 -23.66 38.19
CA VAL A 436 8.11 -23.05 36.96
C VAL A 436 6.59 -23.19 36.91
N GLU A 437 6.05 -24.39 37.11
CA GLU A 437 4.61 -24.66 37.06
C GLU A 437 3.83 -23.83 38.09
N ARG A 438 4.33 -23.79 39.33
CA ARG A 438 3.70 -23.06 40.44
C ARG A 438 3.63 -21.55 40.17
N HIS A 439 4.75 -20.95 39.75
CA HIS A 439 4.82 -19.51 39.51
C HIS A 439 4.14 -19.10 38.20
N ALA A 440 4.23 -19.90 37.15
CA ALA A 440 3.61 -19.61 35.86
C ALA A 440 2.08 -19.52 35.97
N ARG A 441 1.44 -20.40 36.76
CA ARG A 441 -0.01 -20.31 37.03
C ARG A 441 -0.40 -18.98 37.69
N THR A 442 0.37 -18.56 38.69
CA THR A 442 0.12 -17.31 39.43
C THR A 442 0.32 -16.10 38.51
N TRP A 443 1.45 -16.05 37.81
CA TRP A 443 1.80 -14.91 36.96
C TRP A 443 0.97 -14.85 35.67
N SER A 444 0.46 -15.98 35.16
CA SER A 444 -0.49 -15.97 34.06
C SER A 444 -1.77 -15.22 34.41
N GLY A 445 -2.35 -15.49 35.58
CA GLY A 445 -3.52 -14.75 36.08
C GLY A 445 -3.24 -13.26 36.30
N TRP A 446 -2.06 -12.95 36.84
CA TRP A 446 -1.62 -11.57 37.02
C TRP A 446 -1.45 -10.83 35.68
N LEU A 447 -0.75 -11.43 34.71
CA LEU A 447 -0.52 -10.86 33.38
C LEU A 447 -1.82 -10.61 32.64
N ARG A 448 -2.76 -11.56 32.70
CA ARG A 448 -4.10 -11.40 32.12
C ARG A 448 -4.81 -10.15 32.65
N ARG A 449 -4.69 -9.86 33.94
CA ARG A 449 -5.28 -8.68 34.57
C ARG A 449 -4.53 -7.39 34.21
N HIS A 450 -3.21 -7.44 34.13
CA HIS A 450 -2.39 -6.24 34.13
C HIS A 450 -1.84 -5.78 32.78
N ILE A 451 -1.92 -6.61 31.73
CA ILE A 451 -1.63 -6.22 30.34
C ILE A 451 -2.79 -5.43 29.71
N SER A 452 -4.01 -5.53 30.24
CA SER A 452 -5.16 -4.74 29.77
C SER A 452 -4.96 -3.25 30.00
N ALA A 453 -5.40 -2.42 29.04
CA ALA A 453 -5.36 -0.96 29.16
C ALA A 453 -6.16 -0.40 30.35
N THR A 454 -7.09 -1.19 30.90
CA THR A 454 -7.85 -0.82 32.10
C THR A 454 -7.04 -0.97 33.40
N SER A 455 -5.89 -1.63 33.38
CA SER A 455 -5.01 -1.82 34.53
C SER A 455 -4.28 -0.53 34.92
N GLU A 456 -4.17 -0.27 36.22
CA GLU A 456 -3.34 0.82 36.75
C GLU A 456 -1.85 0.60 36.46
N ILE A 457 -1.39 -0.67 36.51
CA ILE A 457 -0.01 -1.02 36.17
C ILE A 457 0.27 -0.69 34.71
N TYR A 458 -0.66 -1.03 33.81
CA TYR A 458 -0.53 -0.67 32.40
C TYR A 458 -0.42 0.85 32.23
N ARG A 459 -1.33 1.61 32.84
CA ARG A 459 -1.35 3.08 32.76
C ARG A 459 -0.07 3.70 33.32
N MET A 460 0.43 3.20 34.46
CA MET A 460 1.68 3.64 35.06
C MET A 460 2.88 3.38 34.15
N VAL A 461 3.03 2.15 33.64
CA VAL A 461 4.15 1.80 32.74
C VAL A 461 4.05 2.59 31.44
N HIS A 462 2.85 2.73 30.87
CA HIS A 462 2.59 3.55 29.68
C HIS A 462 3.04 4.99 29.87
N GLN A 463 2.67 5.64 30.98
CA GLN A 463 3.12 7.00 31.30
C GLN A 463 4.65 7.10 31.42
N ARG A 464 5.29 6.13 32.10
CA ARG A 464 6.76 6.10 32.22
C ARG A 464 7.47 5.97 30.87
N VAL A 465 6.98 5.09 29.98
CA VAL A 465 7.53 4.96 28.62
C VAL A 465 7.39 6.29 27.87
N MET A 466 6.22 6.94 27.95
CA MET A 466 6.03 8.25 27.32
C MET A 466 6.98 9.32 27.86
N GLU A 467 7.18 9.39 29.18
CA GLU A 467 8.07 10.36 29.82
C GLU A 467 9.53 10.17 29.37
N VAL A 468 10.00 8.92 29.35
CA VAL A 468 11.35 8.59 28.89
C VAL A 468 11.52 8.94 27.40
N LEU A 469 10.58 8.54 26.54
CA LEU A 469 10.65 8.87 25.12
C LEU A 469 10.60 10.37 24.87
N ARG A 470 9.80 11.13 25.64
CA ARG A 470 9.79 12.59 25.60
C ARG A 470 11.18 13.14 25.92
N TYR A 471 11.80 12.67 27.00
CA TYR A 471 13.13 13.11 27.44
C TYR A 471 14.21 12.82 26.38
N VAL A 472 14.25 11.59 25.84
CA VAL A 472 15.20 11.23 24.78
C VAL A 472 14.95 12.02 23.51
N SER A 473 13.68 12.24 23.14
CA SER A 473 13.34 12.97 21.92
C SER A 473 13.80 14.43 21.94
N GLN A 474 13.91 15.05 23.12
CA GLN A 474 14.44 16.41 23.31
C GLN A 474 15.98 16.48 23.24
N GLY A 475 16.64 15.32 23.13
CA GLY A 475 18.07 15.21 22.88
C GLY A 475 18.91 14.76 24.07
N GLN A 476 18.27 14.24 25.10
CA GLN A 476 18.96 13.66 26.25
C GLN A 476 19.36 12.21 25.96
N ASN A 477 20.65 11.93 26.04
CA ASN A 477 21.20 10.62 25.64
C ASN A 477 21.51 9.69 26.83
N VAL A 478 21.24 10.11 28.07
CA VAL A 478 21.53 9.33 29.28
C VAL A 478 20.23 9.04 30.02
N LEU A 479 19.93 7.76 30.19
CA LEU A 479 18.83 7.27 31.00
C LEU A 479 19.39 6.87 32.37
N ARG A 480 19.07 7.65 33.41
CA ARG A 480 19.48 7.33 34.79
C ARG A 480 18.62 6.21 35.34
N ALA A 481 19.20 5.34 36.17
CA ALA A 481 18.51 4.21 36.80
C ALA A 481 17.23 4.65 37.55
N ASP A 482 17.29 5.78 38.25
CA ASP A 482 16.17 6.36 39.01
C ASP A 482 14.97 6.75 38.12
N THR A 483 15.24 7.06 36.85
CA THR A 483 14.22 7.41 35.85
C THR A 483 13.58 6.16 35.24
N LEU A 484 14.29 5.04 35.21
CA LEU A 484 13.85 3.83 34.54
C LEU A 484 12.86 3.03 35.40
N LYS A 485 13.12 2.86 36.70
CA LYS A 485 12.22 2.12 37.63
C LYS A 485 11.79 0.75 37.06
N THR A 486 10.53 0.62 36.60
CA THR A 486 10.00 -0.61 35.97
C THR A 486 10.51 -0.86 34.55
N LEU A 487 11.25 0.08 33.97
CA LEU A 487 11.82 0.02 32.63
C LEU A 487 13.30 -0.39 32.62
N VAL A 488 13.85 -0.77 33.77
CA VAL A 488 15.22 -1.27 33.88
C VAL A 488 15.41 -2.45 32.92
N GLY A 489 16.49 -2.39 32.12
CA GLY A 489 16.78 -3.38 31.07
C GLY A 489 16.17 -3.10 29.71
N LEU A 490 15.38 -2.03 29.55
CA LEU A 490 14.81 -1.61 28.26
C LEU A 490 15.48 -0.33 27.72
N GLU A 491 16.66 0.02 28.24
CA GLU A 491 17.34 1.27 27.91
C GLU A 491 17.65 1.36 26.42
N ARG A 492 18.05 0.23 25.81
CA ARG A 492 18.41 0.17 24.39
C ARG A 492 17.19 0.42 23.50
N GLU A 493 16.07 -0.22 23.80
CA GLU A 493 14.82 -0.12 23.04
C GLU A 493 14.24 1.29 23.16
N LEU A 494 14.20 1.83 24.38
CA LEU A 494 13.77 3.21 24.66
C LEU A 494 14.66 4.23 23.95
N MET A 495 15.99 4.06 24.00
CA MET A 495 16.92 4.95 23.32
C MET A 495 16.75 4.86 21.80
N THR A 496 16.63 3.65 21.26
CA THR A 496 16.49 3.44 19.81
C THR A 496 15.19 4.04 19.28
N LEU A 497 14.07 3.86 19.97
CA LEU A 497 12.80 4.49 19.60
C LEU A 497 12.84 6.01 19.81
N GLY A 498 13.36 6.47 20.95
CA GLY A 498 13.45 7.90 21.28
C GLY A 498 14.31 8.69 20.28
N LEU A 499 15.45 8.15 19.84
CA LEU A 499 16.30 8.78 18.83
C LEU A 499 15.63 8.83 17.44
N ARG A 500 14.80 7.84 17.10
CA ARG A 500 14.01 7.87 15.85
C ARG A 500 12.86 8.87 15.91
N ILE A 501 12.21 9.02 17.07
CA ILE A 501 11.23 10.09 17.31
C ILE A 501 11.92 11.46 17.23
N ARG A 502 13.13 11.60 17.80
CA ARG A 502 13.96 12.81 17.68
C ARG A 502 14.25 13.14 16.21
N ALA A 503 14.64 12.16 15.39
CA ALA A 503 14.91 12.42 13.98
C ALA A 503 13.67 12.96 13.22
N VAL A 504 12.46 12.50 13.57
CA VAL A 504 11.20 13.09 13.05
C VAL A 504 11.05 14.53 13.55
N ALA A 505 11.25 14.77 14.85
CA ALA A 505 11.18 16.11 15.44
C ALA A 505 12.15 17.08 14.78
N ASP A 506 13.42 16.70 14.62
CA ASP A 506 14.47 17.54 14.05
C ASP A 506 14.15 17.93 12.60
N LEU A 507 13.72 16.96 11.78
CA LEU A 507 13.29 17.24 10.40
C LEU A 507 12.07 18.17 10.38
N ASN A 508 11.06 17.88 11.21
CA ASN A 508 9.82 18.63 11.24
C ASN A 508 10.01 20.07 11.75
N LEU A 509 10.85 20.27 12.77
CA LEU A 509 11.20 21.59 13.28
C LEU A 509 12.09 22.36 12.30
N ALA A 510 12.99 21.68 11.57
CA ALA A 510 13.74 22.30 10.48
C ALA A 510 12.80 22.76 9.34
N THR A 511 11.76 21.99 9.02
CA THR A 511 10.77 22.34 8.00
C THR A 511 9.81 23.42 8.47
N PHE A 512 9.17 23.26 9.63
CA PHE A 512 8.01 24.05 10.06
C PHE A 512 8.25 24.90 11.31
N GLY A 513 9.49 24.97 11.83
CA GLY A 513 9.85 25.79 13.00
C GLY A 513 9.31 27.22 12.96
N PRO A 514 9.45 27.99 11.86
CA PRO A 514 8.87 29.34 11.76
C PRO A 514 7.35 29.38 11.94
N LEU A 515 6.62 28.40 11.40
CA LEU A 515 5.18 28.28 11.57
C LEU A 515 4.82 27.99 13.03
N TYR A 516 5.56 27.08 13.69
CA TYR A 516 5.33 26.77 15.09
C TYR A 516 5.64 27.95 16.02
N ILE A 517 6.70 28.71 15.74
CA ILE A 517 7.02 29.93 16.51
C ILE A 517 5.88 30.93 16.43
N GLN A 518 5.30 31.13 15.24
CA GLN A 518 4.14 32.01 15.06
C GLN A 518 2.92 31.49 15.83
N ILE A 519 2.61 30.20 15.73
CA ILE A 519 1.52 29.57 16.50
C ILE A 519 1.72 29.74 18.01
N TRP A 520 2.93 29.52 18.49
CA TRP A 520 3.25 29.60 19.92
C TRP A 520 3.15 31.03 20.46
N LYS A 521 3.55 32.04 19.67
CA LYS A 521 3.36 33.45 20.03
C LYS A 521 1.88 33.79 20.16
N ASP A 522 1.07 33.39 19.18
CA ASP A 522 -0.36 33.70 19.18
C ASP A 522 -1.10 33.03 20.35
N LEU A 523 -0.71 31.79 20.71
CA LEU A 523 -1.27 31.06 21.86
C LEU A 523 -0.95 31.69 23.22
N ASN A 524 0.15 32.42 23.34
CA ASN A 524 0.53 33.10 24.58
C ASN A 524 0.10 34.58 24.61
N ALA A 525 -0.11 35.19 23.44
CA ALA A 525 -0.67 36.54 23.34
C ALA A 525 -2.18 36.56 23.63
N PHE A 526 -2.89 35.48 23.30
CA PHE A 526 -4.31 35.30 23.56
C PHE A 526 -4.50 33.98 24.33
N PRO A 527 -4.39 33.98 25.67
CA PRO A 527 -4.70 32.79 26.45
C PRO A 527 -6.13 32.37 26.12
N LEU A 528 -6.29 31.08 25.77
CA LEU A 528 -7.61 30.48 25.52
C LEU A 528 -8.43 30.62 26.81
N VAL A 529 -9.57 31.33 26.72
CA VAL A 529 -10.56 31.48 27.80
C VAL A 529 -11.22 30.14 28.09
#